data_AF-A0A921G0F0-F1
#
_entry.id   AF-A0A921G0F0-F1
#
_cell.length_a   1.000
_cell.length_b   1.000
_cell.length_c   1.000
_cell.angle_alpha   90.00
_cell.angle_beta   90.00
_cell.angle_gamma   90.00
#
_symmetry.space_group_name_H-M   'P 1'
#
loop_
_entity.id
_entity.type
_entity.pdbx_description
1 polymer ?
#
loop_
_entity_poly.entity_id
_entity_poly.type
_entity_poly.pdbx_seq_one_letter_code
_entity_poly.pdbx_strand_id
1 'polypeptide(L)'
;MPIEDKTQWLPTVSSSDWTLYHVHEKRAKIAIKDHDVLPKYHGILVHDCWASYFTADYSFDHALCGTHLLRECQGIIDYDGHQWAADMKKLL
;
A
#
# COMPACT_ATOMS: atom_id res chain seq x y z
N MET A 1 12.64 1.18 -10.03
CA MET A 1 14.09 1.45 -10.14
C MET A 1 14.62 0.75 -11.38
N PRO A 2 15.22 1.46 -12.35
CA PRO A 2 15.85 0.83 -13.50
C PRO A 2 17.07 0.00 -13.05
N ILE A 3 17.14 -1.27 -13.46
CA ILE A 3 18.30 -2.16 -13.33
C ILE A 3 18.46 -2.84 -14.69
N GLU A 4 19.63 -2.70 -15.32
CA GLU A 4 19.93 -3.28 -16.65
C GLU A 4 18.81 -3.01 -17.66
N ASP A 5 18.42 -1.74 -17.80
CA ASP A 5 17.36 -1.26 -18.71
C ASP A 5 15.94 -1.81 -18.44
N LYS A 6 15.73 -2.50 -17.32
CA LYS A 6 14.41 -2.97 -16.89
C LYS A 6 13.93 -2.23 -15.65
N THR A 7 12.64 -1.87 -15.66
CA THR A 7 12.01 -1.30 -14.45
C THR A 7 11.77 -2.41 -13.44
N GLN A 8 12.44 -2.30 -12.30
CA GLN A 8 12.23 -3.15 -11.13
C GLN A 8 11.32 -2.46 -10.13
N TRP A 9 10.38 -3.22 -9.58
CA TRP A 9 9.52 -2.84 -8.47
C TRP A 9 10.02 -3.53 -7.21
N LEU A 10 9.80 -2.87 -6.06
CA LEU A 10 10.20 -3.39 -4.76
C LEU A 10 8.98 -3.46 -3.84
N PRO A 11 8.06 -4.43 -4.05
CA PRO A 11 7.08 -4.78 -3.03
C PRO A 11 7.75 -4.96 -1.67
N THR A 12 7.15 -4.37 -0.65
CA THR A 12 7.61 -4.50 0.73
C THR A 12 6.47 -4.94 1.61
N VAL A 13 6.78 -5.82 2.55
CA VAL A 13 5.87 -6.21 3.63
C VAL A 13 6.68 -6.17 4.93
N SER A 14 6.14 -5.52 5.94
CA SER A 14 6.81 -5.37 7.23
C SER A 14 5.90 -5.74 8.39
N SER A 15 6.55 -6.07 9.50
CA SER A 15 5.97 -6.33 10.82
C SER A 15 6.80 -5.58 11.86
N SER A 16 6.52 -5.77 13.15
CA SER A 16 7.34 -5.22 14.23
C SER A 16 8.80 -5.71 14.18
N ASP A 17 9.00 -6.94 13.71
CA ASP A 17 10.27 -7.65 13.87
C ASP A 17 11.06 -7.73 12.56
N TRP A 18 10.36 -7.76 11.43
CA TRP A 18 10.95 -8.05 10.12
C TRP A 18 10.40 -7.14 9.03
N THR A 19 11.27 -6.77 8.09
CA THR A 19 10.89 -6.17 6.81
C THR A 19 11.40 -7.06 5.68
N LEU A 20 10.51 -7.42 4.77
CA LEU A 20 10.82 -8.21 3.59
C LEU A 20 10.75 -7.32 2.35
N TYR A 21 11.83 -7.33 1.58
CA TYR A 21 11.95 -6.66 0.29
C TYR A 21 11.93 -7.71 -0.82
N HIS A 22 11.05 -7.53 -1.81
CA HIS A 22 10.97 -8.44 -2.96
C HIS A 22 11.18 -7.66 -4.26
N VAL A 23 12.27 -7.93 -4.98
CA VAL A 23 12.57 -7.27 -6.27
C VAL A 23 11.83 -8.00 -7.38
N HIS A 24 11.07 -7.28 -8.19
CA HIS A 24 10.25 -7.88 -9.24
C HIS A 24 10.07 -6.98 -10.47
N GLU A 25 10.18 -7.52 -11.68
CA GLU A 25 10.04 -6.75 -12.94
C GLU A 25 8.60 -6.25 -13.17
N LYS A 26 7.60 -6.97 -12.66
CA LYS A 26 6.19 -6.56 -12.68
C LYS A 26 5.80 -5.90 -11.37
N ARG A 27 4.79 -5.03 -11.41
CA ARG A 27 4.16 -4.43 -10.23
C ARG A 27 2.90 -5.21 -9.84
N ALA A 28 2.28 -4.79 -8.73
CA ALA A 28 0.89 -5.08 -8.42
C ALA A 28 0.63 -6.56 -8.17
N LYS A 29 -0.55 -7.03 -8.57
CA LYS A 29 -1.05 -8.38 -8.34
C LYS A 29 -0.07 -9.48 -8.73
N ILE A 30 0.69 -9.31 -9.82
CA ILE A 30 1.68 -10.30 -10.25
C ILE A 30 2.79 -10.43 -9.21
N ALA A 31 3.44 -9.32 -8.85
CA ALA A 31 4.50 -9.34 -7.86
C ALA A 31 4.03 -9.77 -6.47
N ILE A 32 2.82 -9.36 -6.07
CA ILE A 32 2.22 -9.74 -4.79
C ILE A 32 1.96 -11.26 -4.74
N LYS A 33 1.46 -11.83 -5.85
CA LYS A 33 1.20 -13.26 -5.95
C LYS A 33 2.50 -14.05 -5.92
N ASP A 34 3.51 -13.63 -6.69
CA ASP A 34 4.81 -14.31 -6.76
C ASP A 34 5.59 -14.18 -5.45
N HIS A 35 5.36 -13.11 -4.68
CA HIS A 35 5.90 -12.93 -3.33
C HIS A 35 5.29 -13.91 -2.30
N ASP A 36 4.08 -14.43 -2.55
CA ASP A 36 3.42 -15.52 -1.82
C ASP A 36 3.27 -15.33 -0.28
N VAL A 37 3.41 -14.09 0.20
CA VAL A 37 3.17 -13.72 1.60
C VAL A 37 1.70 -13.41 1.83
N LEU A 38 1.13 -12.48 1.06
CA LEU A 38 -0.25 -12.03 1.24
C LEU A 38 -1.30 -13.14 1.04
N PRO A 39 -1.16 -14.07 0.08
CA PRO A 39 -2.08 -15.20 -0.06
C PRO A 39 -2.15 -16.12 1.18
N LYS A 40 -1.13 -16.10 2.05
CA LYS A 40 -1.05 -16.94 3.25
C LYS A 40 -1.34 -16.16 4.53
N TYR A 41 -1.47 -14.84 4.42
CA TYR A 41 -1.65 -13.96 5.56
C TYR A 41 -3.14 -13.81 5.90
N HIS A 42 -3.48 -13.99 7.17
CA HIS A 42 -4.85 -13.98 7.69
C HIS A 42 -5.06 -12.95 8.82
N GLY A 43 -4.10 -12.06 9.03
CA GLY A 43 -4.19 -10.99 10.04
C GLY A 43 -4.78 -9.71 9.47
N ILE A 44 -4.39 -8.58 10.06
CA ILE A 44 -4.77 -7.24 9.58
C ILE A 44 -3.65 -6.69 8.69
N LEU A 45 -3.92 -6.54 7.40
CA LEU A 45 -3.00 -5.91 6.47
C LEU A 45 -3.23 -4.40 6.45
N VAL A 46 -2.24 -3.64 6.92
CA VAL A 46 -2.22 -2.18 6.75
C VAL A 46 -1.63 -1.83 5.38
N HIS A 47 -2.42 -1.23 4.49
CA HIS A 47 -1.98 -0.87 3.15
C HIS A 47 -2.60 0.47 2.68
N ASP A 48 -2.12 1.01 1.56
CA ASP A 48 -2.68 2.22 0.95
C ASP A 48 -4.02 1.93 0.23
N CYS A 49 -4.68 2.93 -0.33
CA CYS A 49 -5.95 2.75 -1.06
C CYS A 49 -5.78 2.11 -2.45
N TRP A 50 -4.73 1.32 -2.68
CA TRP A 50 -4.48 0.77 -3.99
C TRP A 50 -5.36 -0.44 -4.30
N ALA A 51 -6.09 -0.37 -5.42
CA ALA A 51 -7.08 -1.36 -5.85
C ALA A 51 -6.55 -2.81 -5.91
N SER A 52 -5.25 -3.02 -6.09
CA SER A 52 -4.66 -4.36 -6.17
C SER A 52 -4.74 -5.16 -4.86
N TYR A 53 -4.90 -4.47 -3.72
CA TYR A 53 -5.07 -5.13 -2.42
C TYR A 53 -6.53 -5.54 -2.17
N PHE A 54 -7.50 -4.84 -2.77
CA PHE A 54 -8.94 -5.11 -2.60
C PHE A 54 -9.41 -6.21 -3.56
N THR A 55 -9.07 -7.45 -3.24
CA THR A 55 -9.43 -8.62 -4.07
C THR A 55 -9.95 -9.76 -3.20
N ALA A 56 -10.93 -10.49 -3.72
CA ALA A 56 -11.47 -11.68 -3.06
C ALA A 56 -10.51 -12.88 -3.04
N ASP A 57 -9.34 -12.76 -3.70
CA ASP A 57 -8.31 -13.81 -3.73
C ASP A 57 -7.55 -13.93 -2.41
N TYR A 58 -7.68 -12.95 -1.50
CA TYR A 58 -6.96 -12.91 -0.22
C TYR A 58 -7.92 -12.88 0.97
N SER A 59 -7.46 -13.39 2.12
CA SER A 59 -8.27 -13.69 3.31
C SER A 59 -7.91 -12.85 4.55
N PHE A 60 -7.13 -11.77 4.38
CA PHE A 60 -6.78 -10.86 5.47
C PHE A 60 -7.82 -9.76 5.68
N ASP A 61 -7.87 -9.22 6.90
CA ASP A 61 -8.63 -8.02 7.21
C ASP A 61 -7.91 -6.77 6.70
N HIS A 62 -8.66 -5.79 6.24
CA HIS A 62 -8.11 -4.56 5.68
C HIS A 62 -8.02 -3.44 6.72
N ALA A 63 -6.85 -2.81 6.80
CA ALA A 63 -6.69 -1.51 7.44
C ALA A 63 -6.02 -0.53 6.46
N LEU A 64 -6.57 0.68 6.37
CA LEU A 64 -5.96 1.73 5.54
C LEU A 64 -4.83 2.40 6.30
N CYS A 65 -3.72 2.65 5.60
CA CYS A 65 -2.55 3.31 6.16
C CYS A 65 -2.84 4.79 6.46
N GLY A 66 -2.89 5.14 7.74
CA GLY A 66 -3.13 6.52 8.19
C GLY A 66 -2.15 7.53 7.58
N THR A 67 -0.85 7.21 7.51
CA THR A 67 0.15 8.10 6.89
C THR A 67 -0.13 8.37 5.41
N HIS A 68 -0.66 7.40 4.67
CA HIS A 68 -1.08 7.61 3.28
C HIS A 68 -2.30 8.53 3.24
N LEU A 69 -3.33 8.26 4.05
CA LEU A 69 -4.53 9.10 4.12
C LEU A 69 -4.20 10.55 4.50
N LEU A 70 -3.30 10.77 5.45
CA LEU A 70 -2.84 12.11 5.85
C LEU A 70 -2.18 12.86 4.69
N ARG A 71 -1.42 12.16 3.84
CA ARG A 71 -0.77 12.74 2.65
C ARG A 71 -1.79 13.06 1.56
N GLU A 72 -2.75 12.17 1.30
CA GLU A 72 -3.84 12.45 0.37
C GLU A 72 -4.68 13.64 0.83
N CYS A 73 -5.05 13.69 2.13
CA CYS A 73 -5.76 14.84 2.70
C CYS A 73 -4.96 16.14 2.53
N GLN A 74 -3.63 16.10 2.74
CA GLN A 74 -2.79 17.27 2.54
C GLN A 74 -2.79 17.73 1.07
N GLY A 75 -2.70 16.80 0.11
CA GLY A 75 -2.79 17.14 -1.30
C GLY A 75 -4.11 17.84 -1.65
N ILE A 76 -5.23 17.33 -1.13
CA ILE A 76 -6.55 17.93 -1.36
C ILE A 76 -6.65 19.34 -0.75
N ILE A 77 -6.04 19.57 0.41
CA ILE A 77 -5.97 20.91 1.01
C ILE A 77 -5.17 21.86 0.09
N ASP A 78 -4.01 21.40 -0.39
CA ASP A 78 -3.07 22.25 -1.12
C ASP A 78 -3.54 22.58 -2.55
N TYR A 79 -4.18 21.62 -3.22
CA TYR A 79 -4.52 21.74 -4.65
C TYR A 79 -6.01 22.00 -4.91
N ASP A 80 -6.90 21.47 -4.05
CA ASP A 80 -8.36 21.58 -4.25
C ASP A 80 -9.03 22.52 -3.22
N GLY A 81 -8.35 22.83 -2.11
CA GLY A 81 -8.83 23.74 -1.07
C GLY A 81 -10.02 23.22 -0.27
N HIS A 82 -10.25 21.90 -0.23
CA HIS A 82 -11.44 21.36 0.43
C HIS A 82 -11.31 21.28 1.95
N GLN A 83 -12.25 21.93 2.66
CA GLN A 83 -12.29 21.97 4.13
C GLN A 83 -12.45 20.58 4.76
N TRP A 84 -13.20 19.67 4.13
CA TRP A 84 -13.42 18.32 4.67
C TRP A 84 -12.10 17.54 4.83
N ALA A 85 -11.11 17.79 3.98
CA ALA A 85 -9.81 17.13 4.08
C ALA A 85 -9.01 17.63 5.29
N ALA A 86 -9.11 18.93 5.60
CA ALA A 86 -8.54 19.50 6.82
C ALA A 86 -9.21 18.97 8.09
N ASP A 87 -10.52 18.73 8.05
CA ASP A 87 -11.25 18.16 9.18
C ASP A 87 -10.97 16.67 9.35
N MET A 88 -10.91 15.90 8.26
CA MET A 88 -10.53 14.49 8.27
C MET A 88 -9.12 14.30 8.83
N LYS A 89 -8.18 15.17 8.46
CA LYS A 89 -6.80 15.14 8.96
C LYS A 89 -6.69 15.30 10.48
N LYS A 90 -7.67 15.93 11.15
CA LYS A 90 -7.70 16.05 12.62
C LYS A 90 -8.16 14.77 13.32
N LEU A 91 -8.80 13.86 12.58
CA LEU A 91 -9.37 12.61 13.09
C LEU A 91 -8.47 11.39 12.85
N LEU A 92 -7.42 11.54 12.03
CA LEU A 92 -6.48 10.50 11.60
C LEU A 92 -5.11 10.70 12.26
#